data_AF-A0A2H0EUS0-F1
#
_entry.id   AF-A0A2H0EUS0-F1
#
_cell.length_a   1.000
_cell.length_b   1.000
_cell.length_c   1.000
_cell.angle_alpha   90.00
_cell.angle_beta   90.00
_cell.angle_gamma   90.00
#
_symmetry.space_group_name_H-M   'P 1'
#
loop_
_entity.id
_entity.type
_entity.pdbx_description
1 polymer ?
#
loop_
_entity_poly.entity_id
_entity_poly.type
_entity_poly.pdbx_seq_one_letter_code
_entity_poly.pdbx_strand_id
1 'polypeptide(L)'
;RPPGGGVVDLAGSVFRLPDLNDPLSTSLVEAQGSGPTAAFLEVLDFPPLGFPGKLDLAPRGVGGAAAVRARLTLPLLKDLALEQIGVDVAATLTDLAMTAPGIGGELRAERLTLAASVDQLSAVGDVTLDGAPLRLDWTETFDPAPDMPQSRFIVAATLTQAQRAAFGVEAAPWLDGPVGARATIELMRGGETRFEADLDLTDAALSAAPLGWRKAAGAAARAQVAGRRNGALALSRLTLEAPGLSLAGAARLDPAGGLETLELSRLRLGDLADLQVSVARDGAGFAVAARGPLLDSRAFDGVEAGAGGGADEDGGPPVALTLAVERLRVLDQLTIADAEGLLRRRADGAVTAQLRGRAGGAVTLDYAADAGGERLRLSAGDAGGLLRAADLFRDGVGGALELDADILRDGGLSLRGEARLSGFVVSNDPALSQMLARADIDAARASGVRFDTIRAPFTLSGATITLDEAVAYGPTIGVSISGDYHLDADRLDMRGVFSPAFGINSAIGAVPIIGGLLTGGEGRGFIAFNFRLTGPSRDPDVSVNPLSVLTPGILRRLFDGGDGPTPERQKPMTR
;
A
#
# COMPACT_ATOMS: atom_id res chain seq x y z
N ARG A 1 13.14 34.62 -54.65
CA ARG A 1 13.97 34.84 -53.43
C ARG A 1 13.09 35.59 -52.44
N PRO A 2 12.82 35.04 -51.25
CA PRO A 2 12.11 35.74 -50.18
C PRO A 2 13.05 36.73 -49.46
N PRO A 3 12.53 37.60 -48.58
CA PRO A 3 13.27 38.71 -47.96
C PRO A 3 14.51 38.29 -47.17
N GLY A 4 14.57 37.06 -46.63
CA GLY A 4 15.73 36.52 -45.93
C GLY A 4 16.86 36.03 -46.84
N GLY A 5 16.72 36.13 -48.17
CA GLY A 5 17.79 35.87 -49.13
C GLY A 5 17.93 34.41 -49.58
N GLY A 6 17.14 33.48 -49.03
CA GLY A 6 17.09 32.09 -49.48
C GLY A 6 16.70 31.96 -50.97
N VAL A 7 17.20 30.92 -51.64
CA VAL A 7 16.80 30.63 -53.02
C VAL A 7 15.85 29.44 -53.02
N VAL A 8 14.65 29.67 -53.53
CA VAL A 8 13.69 28.62 -53.88
C VAL A 8 13.77 28.45 -55.39
N ASP A 9 14.19 27.28 -55.84
CA ASP A 9 14.08 26.88 -57.24
C ASP A 9 12.61 26.51 -57.51
N LEU A 10 12.04 27.06 -58.58
CA LEU A 10 10.65 26.81 -59.01
C LEU A 10 10.59 26.18 -60.41
N ALA A 11 11.71 25.67 -60.91
CA ALA A 11 11.77 25.02 -62.22
C ALA A 11 10.71 23.92 -62.35
N GLY A 12 9.96 23.94 -63.45
CA GLY A 12 8.86 23.00 -63.71
C GLY A 12 7.50 23.43 -63.15
N SER A 13 7.38 24.63 -62.57
CA SER A 13 6.09 25.22 -62.19
C SER A 13 5.30 25.72 -63.42
N VAL A 14 3.98 25.57 -63.41
CA VAL A 14 3.08 25.95 -64.50
C VAL A 14 1.92 26.79 -63.98
N PHE A 15 1.59 27.88 -64.68
CA PHE A 15 0.37 28.66 -64.47
C PHE A 15 -0.56 28.47 -65.67
N ARG A 16 -1.83 28.14 -65.42
CA ARG A 16 -2.84 27.94 -66.46
C ARG A 16 -4.07 28.80 -66.16
N LEU A 17 -4.59 29.43 -67.22
CA LEU A 17 -5.88 30.09 -67.20
C LEU A 17 -6.78 29.38 -68.24
N PRO A 18 -7.65 28.45 -67.83
CA PRO A 18 -8.33 27.52 -68.74
C PRO A 18 -9.32 28.20 -69.69
N ASP A 19 -10.00 29.25 -69.23
CA ASP A 19 -10.96 30.01 -70.02
C ASP A 19 -10.76 31.51 -69.78
N LEU A 20 -10.43 32.24 -70.86
CA LEU A 20 -10.20 33.69 -70.84
C LEU A 20 -11.48 34.51 -71.06
N ASN A 21 -12.58 33.86 -71.46
CA ASN A 21 -13.85 34.51 -71.76
C ASN A 21 -14.84 34.44 -70.59
N ASP A 22 -14.53 33.68 -69.54
CA ASP A 22 -15.32 33.62 -68.32
C ASP A 22 -14.93 34.79 -67.38
N PRO A 23 -15.86 35.73 -67.08
CA PRO A 23 -15.60 36.82 -66.12
C PRO A 23 -15.29 36.34 -64.69
N LEU A 24 -15.52 35.05 -64.38
CA LEU A 24 -15.15 34.38 -63.11
C LEU A 24 -14.06 33.31 -63.30
N SER A 25 -13.20 33.48 -64.31
CA SER A 25 -12.13 32.52 -64.63
C SER A 25 -11.31 32.11 -63.40
N THR A 26 -11.17 30.80 -63.23
CA THR A 26 -10.39 30.19 -62.15
C THR A 26 -9.02 29.79 -62.70
N SER A 27 -7.96 30.35 -62.14
CA SER A 27 -6.59 29.99 -62.50
C SER A 27 -6.12 28.75 -61.74
N LEU A 28 -5.28 27.95 -62.39
CA LEU A 28 -4.64 26.78 -61.81
C LEU A 28 -3.12 26.99 -61.80
N VAL A 29 -2.52 26.88 -60.62
CA VAL A 29 -1.08 26.92 -60.41
C VAL A 29 -0.60 25.54 -59.98
N GLU A 30 0.29 24.94 -60.76
CA GLU A 30 1.00 23.72 -60.41
C GLU A 30 2.45 24.11 -60.12
N ALA A 31 2.77 24.34 -58.84
CA ALA A 31 4.11 24.73 -58.42
C ALA A 31 4.93 23.50 -58.01
N GLN A 32 6.18 23.48 -58.46
CA GLN A 32 7.21 22.55 -58.00
C GLN A 32 8.35 23.38 -57.48
N GLY A 33 8.86 23.08 -56.30
CA GLY A 33 10.02 23.79 -55.79
C GLY A 33 10.94 22.99 -54.90
N SER A 34 12.20 23.42 -54.87
CA SER A 34 13.22 22.90 -53.96
C SER A 34 14.07 24.03 -53.37
N GLY A 35 14.56 23.86 -52.15
CA GLY A 35 15.38 24.87 -51.48
C GLY A 35 15.38 24.74 -49.95
N PRO A 36 16.00 25.69 -49.22
CA PRO A 36 16.01 25.69 -47.76
C PRO A 36 14.60 25.78 -47.17
N THR A 37 14.30 25.02 -46.11
CA THR A 37 12.97 25.01 -45.46
C THR A 37 12.55 26.39 -44.98
N ALA A 38 13.48 27.15 -44.37
CA ALA A 38 13.26 28.54 -43.96
C ALA A 38 12.77 29.44 -45.10
N ALA A 39 13.28 29.25 -46.32
CA ALA A 39 12.90 30.07 -47.47
C ALA A 39 11.44 29.83 -47.89
N PHE A 40 10.95 28.59 -47.79
CA PHE A 40 9.54 28.29 -48.03
C PHE A 40 8.64 28.87 -46.93
N LEU A 41 9.05 28.80 -45.67
CA LEU A 41 8.29 29.40 -44.56
C LEU A 41 8.17 30.91 -44.72
N GLU A 42 9.23 31.61 -45.15
CA GLU A 42 9.16 33.04 -45.46
C GLU A 42 8.18 33.35 -46.60
N VAL A 43 8.06 32.47 -47.60
CA VAL A 43 7.06 32.63 -48.68
C VAL A 43 5.64 32.48 -48.14
N LEU A 44 5.42 31.52 -47.24
CA LEU A 44 4.11 31.28 -46.60
C LEU A 44 3.71 32.36 -45.59
N ASP A 45 4.65 33.19 -45.14
CA ASP A 45 4.41 34.31 -44.23
C ASP A 45 3.95 35.59 -44.94
N PHE A 46 4.02 35.64 -46.28
CA PHE A 46 3.53 36.80 -47.02
C PHE A 46 2.00 36.93 -46.92
N PRO A 47 1.47 38.17 -46.80
CA PRO A 47 0.04 38.41 -46.94
C PRO A 47 -0.49 37.93 -48.29
N PRO A 48 -1.69 37.32 -48.36
CA PRO A 48 -2.68 37.16 -47.28
C PRO A 48 -2.52 35.88 -46.43
N LEU A 49 -1.50 35.05 -46.66
CA LEU A 49 -1.40 33.71 -46.07
C LEU A 49 -1.03 33.72 -44.59
N GLY A 50 0.11 34.35 -44.23
CA GLY A 50 0.56 34.53 -42.84
C GLY A 50 0.60 33.25 -41.99
N PHE A 51 0.89 32.09 -42.59
CA PHE A 51 0.78 30.79 -41.93
C PHE A 51 1.76 30.56 -40.78
N PRO A 52 3.07 30.89 -40.90
CA PRO A 52 4.02 30.67 -39.81
C PRO A 52 3.63 31.36 -38.51
N GLY A 53 3.11 32.59 -38.59
CA GLY A 53 2.61 33.31 -37.42
C GLY A 53 1.41 32.65 -36.72
N LYS A 54 0.59 31.85 -37.44
CA LYS A 54 -0.52 31.09 -36.85
C LYS A 54 -0.06 29.84 -36.08
N LEU A 55 1.12 29.31 -36.41
CA LEU A 55 1.70 28.11 -35.82
C LEU A 55 2.85 28.42 -34.84
N ASP A 56 3.05 29.70 -34.50
CA ASP A 56 4.17 30.19 -33.68
C ASP A 56 5.55 29.75 -34.21
N LEU A 57 5.67 29.63 -35.54
CA LEU A 57 6.90 29.22 -36.22
C LEU A 57 7.71 30.44 -36.63
N ALA A 58 8.93 30.55 -36.11
CA ALA A 58 9.91 31.53 -36.60
C ALA A 58 10.67 30.97 -37.81
N PRO A 59 10.49 31.50 -39.04
CA PRO A 59 11.08 30.92 -40.25
C PRO A 59 12.62 30.76 -40.18
N ARG A 60 13.31 31.70 -39.52
CA ARG A 60 14.78 31.70 -39.39
C ARG A 60 15.32 30.65 -38.41
N GLY A 61 14.47 30.06 -37.58
CA GLY A 61 14.84 29.00 -36.62
C GLY A 61 14.74 27.59 -37.19
N VAL A 62 14.36 27.44 -38.46
CA VAL A 62 14.11 26.14 -39.10
C VAL A 62 15.20 25.81 -40.12
N GLY A 63 15.98 24.78 -39.82
CA GLY A 63 17.00 24.22 -40.69
C GLY A 63 16.48 23.20 -41.71
N GLY A 64 17.40 22.70 -42.54
CA GLY A 64 17.13 21.65 -43.52
C GLY A 64 16.69 22.15 -44.89
N ALA A 65 16.31 21.20 -45.74
CA ALA A 65 15.84 21.43 -47.09
C ALA A 65 14.43 20.89 -47.28
N ALA A 66 13.68 21.50 -48.20
CA ALA A 66 12.33 21.12 -48.56
C ALA A 66 12.23 20.89 -50.08
N ALA A 67 11.51 19.83 -50.45
CA ALA A 67 11.00 19.63 -51.80
C ALA A 67 9.47 19.69 -51.73
N VAL A 68 8.86 20.58 -52.52
CA VAL A 68 7.44 20.92 -52.43
C VAL A 68 6.77 20.76 -53.79
N ARG A 69 5.57 20.17 -53.79
CA ARG A 69 4.62 20.24 -54.89
C ARG A 69 3.33 20.86 -54.37
N ALA A 70 2.84 21.89 -55.04
CA ALA A 70 1.62 22.57 -54.66
C ALA A 70 0.70 22.72 -55.88
N ARG A 71 -0.59 22.51 -55.64
CA ARG A 71 -1.67 22.83 -56.58
C ARG A 71 -2.51 23.92 -55.95
N LEU A 72 -2.60 25.07 -56.61
CA LEU A 72 -3.42 26.20 -56.17
C LEU A 72 -4.51 26.46 -57.20
N THR A 73 -5.74 26.61 -56.74
CA THR A 73 -6.91 26.94 -57.55
C THR A 73 -7.41 28.30 -57.09
N LEU A 74 -7.21 29.33 -57.91
CA LEU A 74 -7.39 30.74 -57.54
C LEU A 74 -8.45 31.38 -58.45
N PRO A 75 -9.65 31.68 -57.95
CA PRO A 75 -10.58 32.58 -58.63
C PRO A 75 -9.95 33.96 -58.85
N LEU A 76 -10.04 34.51 -60.06
CA LEU A 76 -9.47 35.83 -60.36
C LEU A 76 -10.38 36.98 -59.88
N LEU A 77 -10.62 37.04 -58.56
CA LEU A 77 -11.42 38.06 -57.91
C LEU A 77 -10.53 39.20 -57.39
N LYS A 78 -11.05 40.43 -57.39
CA LYS A 78 -10.36 41.60 -56.83
C LYS A 78 -10.11 41.47 -55.32
N ASP A 79 -11.11 40.97 -54.61
CA ASP A 79 -11.07 40.71 -53.17
C ASP A 79 -11.20 39.19 -52.99
N LEU A 80 -10.06 38.49 -53.03
CA LEU A 80 -9.99 37.04 -52.89
C LEU A 80 -9.87 36.66 -51.41
N ALA A 81 -10.88 35.98 -50.88
CA ALA A 81 -10.84 35.45 -49.52
C ALA A 81 -10.06 34.11 -49.48
N LEU A 82 -9.43 33.78 -48.35
CA LEU A 82 -8.59 32.58 -48.23
C LEU A 82 -9.40 31.29 -48.46
N GLU A 83 -10.67 31.30 -48.07
CA GLU A 83 -11.62 30.19 -48.19
C GLU A 83 -12.00 29.90 -49.65
N GLN A 84 -11.73 30.83 -50.57
CA GLN A 84 -12.02 30.70 -51.99
C GLN A 84 -10.84 30.09 -52.78
N ILE A 85 -9.70 29.87 -52.12
CA ILE A 85 -8.48 29.32 -52.72
C ILE A 85 -8.44 27.82 -52.48
N GLY A 86 -8.48 27.01 -53.54
CA GLY A 86 -8.16 25.59 -53.40
C GLY A 86 -6.66 25.42 -53.21
N VAL A 87 -6.23 24.78 -52.11
CA VAL A 87 -4.83 24.53 -51.80
C VAL A 87 -4.63 23.04 -51.56
N ASP A 88 -3.72 22.43 -52.31
CA ASP A 88 -3.19 21.09 -52.04
C ASP A 88 -1.66 21.15 -52.09
N VAL A 89 -0.99 20.81 -51.00
CA VAL A 89 0.47 20.84 -50.89
C VAL A 89 0.95 19.48 -50.40
N ALA A 90 1.99 18.96 -51.06
CA ALA A 90 2.77 17.83 -50.59
C ALA A 90 4.24 18.26 -50.50
N ALA A 91 4.87 18.04 -49.36
CA ALA A 91 6.27 18.40 -49.15
C ALA A 91 7.05 17.27 -48.47
N THR A 92 8.33 17.19 -48.77
CA THR A 92 9.29 16.35 -48.06
C THR A 92 10.39 17.26 -47.52
N LEU A 93 10.54 17.28 -46.21
CA LEU A 93 11.64 17.93 -45.53
C LEU A 93 12.76 16.92 -45.31
N THR A 94 14.01 17.35 -45.48
CA THR A 94 15.21 16.55 -45.20
C THR A 94 16.16 17.33 -44.29
N ASP A 95 16.82 16.63 -43.38
CA ASP A 95 17.74 17.21 -42.38
C ASP A 95 17.09 18.35 -41.59
N LEU A 96 15.85 18.14 -41.17
CA LEU A 96 15.08 19.10 -40.38
C LEU A 96 15.74 19.28 -39.01
N ALA A 97 15.88 20.53 -38.59
CA ALA A 97 16.24 20.90 -37.23
C ALA A 97 15.45 22.16 -36.86
N MET A 98 14.71 22.11 -35.76
CA MET A 98 13.95 23.25 -35.24
C MET A 98 13.71 23.10 -33.74
N THR A 99 13.23 24.17 -33.10
CA THR A 99 12.59 24.07 -31.79
C THR A 99 11.16 23.57 -31.99
N ALA A 100 10.73 22.56 -31.23
CA ALA A 100 9.37 22.03 -31.38
C ALA A 100 8.32 23.08 -30.95
N PRO A 101 7.32 23.40 -31.79
CA PRO A 101 6.32 24.41 -31.47
C PRO A 101 5.49 24.04 -30.23
N GLY A 102 5.20 25.01 -29.37
CA GLY A 102 4.31 24.86 -28.21
C GLY A 102 4.86 24.06 -27.03
N ILE A 103 5.76 23.09 -27.26
CA ILE A 103 6.37 22.25 -26.22
C ILE A 103 7.84 22.57 -25.96
N GLY A 104 8.52 23.26 -26.88
CA GLY A 104 9.95 23.53 -26.80
C GLY A 104 10.81 22.29 -27.06
N GLY A 105 12.10 22.37 -26.78
CA GLY A 105 13.04 21.28 -27.04
C GLY A 105 13.47 21.20 -28.51
N GLU A 106 14.53 20.45 -28.76
CA GLU A 106 15.14 20.29 -30.07
C GLU A 106 14.50 19.14 -30.85
N LEU A 107 13.82 19.48 -31.94
CA LEU A 107 13.24 18.53 -32.89
C LEU A 107 14.18 18.36 -34.10
N ARG A 108 14.57 17.13 -34.39
CA ARG A 108 15.28 16.78 -35.63
C ARG A 108 14.56 15.68 -36.40
N ALA A 109 14.69 15.68 -37.72
CA ALA A 109 14.22 14.60 -38.58
C ALA A 109 15.10 14.47 -39.82
N GLU A 110 15.58 13.26 -40.13
CA GLU A 110 16.28 13.01 -41.39
C GLU A 110 15.34 13.21 -42.58
N ARG A 111 14.07 12.78 -42.42
CA ARG A 111 13.02 12.95 -43.41
C ARG A 111 11.66 13.10 -42.73
N LEU A 112 10.93 14.15 -43.10
CA LEU A 112 9.55 14.37 -42.65
C LEU A 112 8.65 14.63 -43.86
N THR A 113 7.55 13.92 -43.98
CA THR A 113 6.56 14.15 -45.03
C THR A 113 5.47 15.06 -44.51
N LEU A 114 5.09 16.07 -45.28
CA LEU A 114 4.05 17.03 -44.96
C LEU A 114 2.98 17.03 -46.05
N ALA A 115 1.73 17.18 -45.66
CA ALA A 115 0.64 17.51 -46.57
C ALA A 115 -0.21 18.64 -45.97
N ALA A 116 -0.61 19.61 -46.80
CA ALA A 116 -1.42 20.73 -46.36
C ALA A 116 -2.54 21.06 -47.35
N SER A 117 -3.65 21.53 -46.81
CA SER A 117 -4.81 22.03 -47.53
C SER A 117 -5.37 23.28 -46.83
N VAL A 118 -6.51 23.79 -47.29
CA VAL A 118 -7.21 24.88 -46.57
C VAL A 118 -7.83 24.44 -45.25
N ASP A 119 -8.11 23.15 -45.09
CA ASP A 119 -8.79 22.62 -43.90
C ASP A 119 -7.80 22.06 -42.87
N GLN A 120 -6.69 21.46 -43.35
CA GLN A 120 -5.79 20.65 -42.53
C GLN A 120 -4.33 20.76 -42.94
N LEU A 121 -3.42 20.65 -41.97
CA LEU A 121 -1.99 20.37 -42.14
C LEU A 121 -1.64 19.05 -41.45
N SER A 122 -0.77 18.24 -42.04
CA SER A 122 -0.33 16.97 -41.47
C SER A 122 1.16 16.74 -41.67
N ALA A 123 1.79 16.03 -40.72
CA ALA A 123 3.18 15.59 -40.81
C ALA A 123 3.35 14.15 -40.35
N VAL A 124 4.12 13.36 -41.10
CA VAL A 124 4.45 11.97 -40.73
C VAL A 124 5.92 11.69 -40.95
N GLY A 125 6.57 11.09 -39.95
CA GLY A 125 7.97 10.67 -40.05
C GLY A 125 8.59 10.25 -38.72
N ASP A 126 9.80 9.72 -38.79
CA ASP A 126 10.63 9.45 -37.63
C ASP A 126 11.38 10.73 -37.25
N VAL A 127 11.30 11.11 -35.98
CA VAL A 127 11.89 12.34 -35.45
C VAL A 127 12.64 12.03 -34.15
N THR A 128 13.53 12.93 -33.75
CA THR A 128 14.11 12.92 -32.40
C THR A 128 13.72 14.21 -31.71
N LEU A 129 13.16 14.10 -30.49
CA LEU A 129 12.87 15.23 -29.61
C LEU A 129 13.79 15.17 -28.39
N ASP A 130 14.68 16.15 -28.22
CA ASP A 130 15.71 16.17 -27.17
C ASP A 130 16.50 14.85 -27.08
N GLY A 131 16.81 14.28 -28.25
CA GLY A 131 17.53 13.02 -28.40
C GLY A 131 16.68 11.75 -28.17
N ALA A 132 15.39 11.86 -27.86
CA ALA A 132 14.47 10.73 -27.80
C ALA A 132 13.90 10.40 -29.20
N PRO A 133 14.20 9.22 -29.78
CA PRO A 133 13.65 8.83 -31.06
C PRO A 133 12.16 8.47 -30.91
N LEU A 134 11.33 9.05 -31.76
CA LEU A 134 9.90 8.77 -31.80
C LEU A 134 9.38 8.80 -33.24
N ARG A 135 8.35 8.00 -33.49
CA ARG A 135 7.56 8.09 -34.72
C ARG A 135 6.40 9.05 -34.48
N LEU A 136 6.26 10.03 -35.37
CA LEU A 136 5.25 11.08 -35.31
C LEU A 136 4.26 10.91 -36.46
N ASP A 137 2.97 11.00 -36.12
CA ASP A 137 1.88 11.28 -37.05
C ASP A 137 1.06 12.43 -36.44
N TRP A 138 1.11 13.60 -37.07
CA TRP A 138 0.51 14.82 -36.59
C TRP A 138 -0.49 15.37 -37.60
N THR A 139 -1.58 15.92 -37.08
CA THR A 139 -2.61 16.60 -37.84
C THR A 139 -3.06 17.85 -37.09
N GLU A 140 -3.06 18.99 -37.79
CA GLU A 140 -3.65 20.25 -37.37
C GLU A 140 -4.87 20.55 -38.25
N THR A 141 -6.01 20.84 -37.64
CA THR A 141 -7.24 21.29 -38.31
C THR A 141 -7.43 22.77 -38.02
N PHE A 142 -7.57 23.60 -39.05
CA PHE A 142 -7.54 25.07 -38.87
C PHE A 142 -8.84 25.66 -38.31
N ASP A 143 -10.00 25.09 -38.64
CA ASP A 143 -11.29 25.46 -38.05
C ASP A 143 -12.09 24.21 -37.65
N PRO A 144 -11.69 23.53 -36.57
CA PRO A 144 -12.39 22.35 -36.11
C PRO A 144 -13.76 22.74 -35.55
N ALA A 145 -14.75 21.84 -35.75
CA ALA A 145 -16.01 21.93 -35.02
C ALA A 145 -15.75 21.94 -33.49
N PRO A 146 -16.64 22.51 -32.65
CA PRO A 146 -16.38 22.74 -31.23
C PRO A 146 -15.88 21.51 -30.42
N ASP A 147 -16.35 20.31 -30.77
CA ASP A 147 -15.98 19.05 -30.08
C ASP A 147 -14.84 18.27 -30.75
N MET A 148 -14.27 18.81 -31.84
CA MET A 148 -13.16 18.19 -32.57
C MET A 148 -11.81 18.79 -32.12
N PRO A 149 -10.73 17.99 -32.10
CA PRO A 149 -9.41 18.50 -31.74
C PRO A 149 -8.90 19.47 -32.82
N GLN A 150 -8.25 20.54 -32.37
CA GLN A 150 -7.48 21.41 -33.25
C GLN A 150 -6.20 20.74 -33.69
N SER A 151 -5.48 20.11 -32.75
CA SER A 151 -4.24 19.40 -33.03
C SER A 151 -4.34 17.97 -32.52
N ARG A 152 -3.90 16.99 -33.31
CA ARG A 152 -3.86 15.58 -32.95
C ARG A 152 -2.49 15.01 -33.26
N PHE A 153 -1.88 14.39 -32.25
CA PHE A 153 -0.59 13.72 -32.32
C PHE A 153 -0.78 12.25 -32.01
N ILE A 154 -0.27 11.37 -32.87
CA ILE A 154 -0.08 9.95 -32.60
C ILE A 154 1.43 9.72 -32.55
N VAL A 155 1.92 9.35 -31.37
CA VAL A 155 3.34 9.19 -31.10
C VAL A 155 3.65 7.77 -30.65
N ALA A 156 4.77 7.22 -31.13
CA ALA A 156 5.30 5.95 -30.66
C ALA A 156 6.79 6.09 -30.34
N ALA A 157 7.20 5.73 -29.12
CA ALA A 157 8.58 5.88 -28.66
C ALA A 157 8.94 4.81 -27.61
N THR A 158 10.22 4.53 -27.45
CA THR A 158 10.75 3.84 -26.27
C THR A 158 11.60 4.82 -25.49
N LEU A 159 11.13 5.21 -24.31
CA LEU A 159 11.72 6.27 -23.50
C LEU A 159 12.52 5.67 -22.34
N THR A 160 13.78 6.09 -22.21
CA THR A 160 14.60 5.82 -21.02
C THR A 160 14.12 6.63 -19.81
N GLN A 161 14.62 6.31 -18.62
CA GLN A 161 14.30 7.07 -17.41
C GLN A 161 14.66 8.55 -17.53
N ALA A 162 15.85 8.87 -18.04
CA ALA A 162 16.30 10.25 -18.22
C ALA A 162 15.40 11.02 -19.21
N GLN A 163 14.99 10.38 -20.30
CA GLN A 163 14.08 11.01 -21.28
C GLN A 163 12.68 11.23 -20.70
N ARG A 164 12.13 10.28 -19.92
CA ARG A 164 10.84 10.49 -19.24
C ARG A 164 10.89 11.66 -18.25
N ALA A 165 11.97 11.75 -17.46
CA ALA A 165 12.18 12.86 -16.54
C ALA A 165 12.30 14.20 -17.28
N ALA A 166 13.00 14.24 -18.43
CA ALA A 166 13.07 15.43 -19.27
C ALA A 166 11.69 15.89 -19.79
N PHE A 167 10.75 14.96 -19.99
CA PHE A 167 9.35 15.25 -20.32
C PHE A 167 8.46 15.50 -19.08
N GLY A 168 9.04 15.64 -17.89
CA GLY A 168 8.31 15.89 -16.64
C GLY A 168 7.57 14.68 -16.07
N VAL A 169 7.87 13.47 -16.56
CA VAL A 169 7.29 12.21 -16.05
C VAL A 169 8.31 11.53 -15.14
N GLU A 170 8.29 11.92 -13.87
CA GLU A 170 9.09 11.30 -12.82
C GLU A 170 8.29 10.19 -12.12
N ALA A 171 8.81 8.97 -12.15
CA ALA A 171 8.18 7.79 -11.56
C ALA A 171 9.15 6.98 -10.67
N ALA A 172 10.33 7.53 -10.37
CA ALA A 172 11.26 6.93 -9.42
C ALA A 172 10.73 7.13 -7.98
N PRO A 173 10.95 6.18 -7.05
CA PRO A 173 11.68 4.90 -7.23
C PRO A 173 10.80 3.75 -7.75
N TRP A 174 9.53 3.98 -8.05
CA TRP A 174 8.57 2.92 -8.39
C TRP A 174 8.78 2.29 -9.77
N LEU A 175 9.36 3.03 -10.71
CA LEU A 175 9.60 2.60 -12.09
C LEU A 175 11.01 2.96 -12.52
N ASP A 176 11.74 1.95 -12.99
CA ASP A 176 13.11 2.06 -13.52
C ASP A 176 13.24 1.34 -14.88
N GLY A 177 14.18 1.78 -15.72
CA GLY A 177 14.40 1.21 -17.06
C GLY A 177 13.54 1.81 -18.17
N PRO A 178 13.65 1.29 -19.40
CA PRO A 178 12.95 1.82 -20.58
C PRO A 178 11.47 1.45 -20.60
N VAL A 179 10.64 2.33 -21.20
CA VAL A 179 9.19 2.12 -21.37
C VAL A 179 8.82 2.36 -22.82
N GLY A 180 8.18 1.38 -23.46
CA GLY A 180 7.55 1.57 -24.76
C GLY A 180 6.22 2.32 -24.57
N ALA A 181 5.95 3.33 -25.37
CA ALA A 181 4.73 4.13 -25.29
C ALA A 181 4.14 4.32 -26.69
N ARG A 182 2.83 4.14 -26.81
CA ARG A 182 2.02 4.64 -27.93
C ARG A 182 0.96 5.57 -27.36
N ALA A 183 0.96 6.82 -27.78
CA ALA A 183 0.04 7.81 -27.25
C ALA A 183 -0.69 8.56 -28.36
N THR A 184 -1.96 8.86 -28.12
CA THR A 184 -2.72 9.86 -28.86
C THR A 184 -2.88 11.08 -27.95
N ILE A 185 -2.52 12.26 -28.44
CA ILE A 185 -2.63 13.53 -27.72
C ILE A 185 -3.44 14.48 -28.59
N GLU A 186 -4.48 15.06 -28.02
CA GLU A 186 -5.45 15.91 -28.69
C GLU A 186 -5.50 17.27 -27.98
N LEU A 187 -5.23 18.35 -28.71
CA LEU A 187 -5.32 19.71 -28.21
C LEU A 187 -6.65 20.28 -28.70
N MET A 188 -7.53 20.60 -27.77
CA MET A 188 -8.85 21.17 -28.04
C MET A 188 -8.76 22.68 -28.18
N ARG A 189 -9.73 23.26 -28.91
CA ARG A 189 -9.93 24.71 -28.93
C ARG A 189 -10.23 25.20 -27.51
N GLY A 190 -9.39 26.11 -26.99
CA GLY A 190 -9.50 26.62 -25.61
C GLY A 190 -8.48 26.05 -24.61
N GLY A 191 -7.55 25.22 -25.06
CA GLY A 191 -6.37 24.82 -24.26
C GLY A 191 -6.53 23.56 -23.41
N GLU A 192 -7.67 22.86 -23.49
CA GLU A 192 -7.80 21.51 -22.92
C GLU A 192 -6.96 20.53 -23.75
N THR A 193 -6.09 19.76 -23.10
CA THR A 193 -5.40 18.63 -23.72
C THR A 193 -6.09 17.34 -23.30
N ARG A 194 -6.43 16.47 -24.24
CA ARG A 194 -6.88 15.09 -24.00
C ARG A 194 -5.79 14.13 -24.43
N PHE A 195 -5.66 13.01 -23.74
CA PHE A 195 -4.64 12.03 -24.07
C PHE A 195 -5.06 10.62 -23.71
N GLU A 196 -4.55 9.66 -24.47
CA GLU A 196 -4.61 8.23 -24.19
C GLU A 196 -3.24 7.63 -24.54
N ALA A 197 -2.72 6.77 -23.67
CA ALA A 197 -1.42 6.13 -23.83
C ALA A 197 -1.49 4.65 -23.42
N ASP A 198 -0.98 3.79 -24.31
CA ASP A 198 -0.66 2.40 -24.03
C ASP A 198 0.84 2.29 -23.75
N LEU A 199 1.19 1.71 -22.61
CA LEU A 199 2.55 1.58 -22.12
C LEU A 199 2.95 0.10 -22.07
N ASP A 200 4.05 -0.24 -22.74
CA ASP A 200 4.76 -1.50 -22.58
C ASP A 200 5.84 -1.34 -21.51
N LEU A 201 5.64 -2.05 -20.41
CA LEU A 201 6.50 -2.01 -19.21
C LEU A 201 7.34 -3.29 -19.09
N THR A 202 7.43 -4.09 -20.15
CA THR A 202 8.13 -5.38 -20.14
C THR A 202 9.60 -5.22 -19.74
N ASP A 203 10.30 -4.26 -20.35
CA ASP A 203 11.72 -4.00 -20.08
C ASP A 203 11.97 -3.11 -18.85
N ALA A 204 10.92 -2.53 -18.28
CA ALA A 204 11.00 -1.73 -17.06
C ALA A 204 11.00 -2.62 -15.80
N ALA A 205 11.75 -2.24 -14.78
CA ALA A 205 11.57 -2.77 -13.43
C ALA A 205 10.50 -1.93 -12.71
N LEU A 206 9.57 -2.59 -12.02
CA LEU A 206 8.59 -1.93 -11.16
C LEU A 206 8.79 -2.39 -9.72
N SER A 207 8.66 -1.48 -8.76
CA SER A 207 8.73 -1.82 -7.35
C SER A 207 7.72 -1.03 -6.53
N ALA A 208 7.06 -1.74 -5.63
CA ALA A 208 6.32 -1.15 -4.52
C ALA A 208 7.01 -1.68 -3.26
N ALA A 209 8.24 -1.19 -3.01
CA ALA A 209 9.10 -1.70 -1.95
C ALA A 209 8.43 -1.76 -0.57
N PRO A 210 7.63 -0.74 -0.15
CA PRO A 210 6.87 -0.84 1.09
C PRO A 210 5.93 -2.05 1.13
N LEU A 211 5.36 -2.43 -0.01
CA LEU A 211 4.43 -3.56 -0.11
C LEU A 211 5.12 -4.91 -0.35
N GLY A 212 6.45 -4.95 -0.31
CA GLY A 212 7.25 -6.14 -0.62
C GLY A 212 7.11 -6.65 -2.06
N TRP A 213 6.50 -5.87 -2.97
CA TRP A 213 6.26 -6.29 -4.35
C TRP A 213 7.29 -5.73 -5.32
N ARG A 214 7.71 -6.59 -6.25
CA ARG A 214 8.62 -6.22 -7.33
C ARG A 214 8.32 -7.00 -8.60
N LYS A 215 8.40 -6.30 -9.73
CA LYS A 215 8.53 -6.86 -11.07
C LYS A 215 9.97 -6.62 -11.56
N ALA A 216 10.66 -7.68 -11.95
CA ALA A 216 11.95 -7.57 -12.63
C ALA A 216 11.78 -7.13 -14.10
N ALA A 217 12.82 -6.51 -14.68
CA ALA A 217 12.88 -6.28 -16.11
C ALA A 217 12.81 -7.61 -16.89
N GLY A 218 12.15 -7.60 -18.05
CA GLY A 218 11.92 -8.77 -18.91
C GLY A 218 10.62 -9.52 -18.64
N ALA A 219 9.98 -9.34 -17.49
CA ALA A 219 8.65 -9.89 -17.24
C ALA A 219 7.58 -9.03 -17.94
N ALA A 220 6.60 -9.63 -18.61
CA ALA A 220 5.56 -8.88 -19.32
C ALA A 220 4.72 -8.01 -18.38
N ALA A 221 4.56 -6.72 -18.71
CA ALA A 221 3.63 -5.84 -18.01
C ALA A 221 3.15 -4.73 -18.95
N ARG A 222 1.91 -4.28 -18.74
CA ARG A 222 1.29 -3.22 -19.56
C ARG A 222 0.52 -2.25 -18.68
N ALA A 223 0.52 -0.98 -19.07
CA ALA A 223 -0.35 0.02 -18.46
C ALA A 223 -1.12 0.79 -19.52
N GLN A 224 -2.29 1.29 -19.15
CA GLN A 224 -3.05 2.23 -19.98
C GLN A 224 -3.42 3.43 -19.14
N VAL A 225 -3.20 4.61 -19.71
CA VAL A 225 -3.52 5.89 -19.07
C VAL A 225 -4.34 6.71 -20.05
N ALA A 226 -5.50 7.23 -19.62
CA ALA A 226 -6.27 8.17 -20.40
C ALA A 226 -6.80 9.29 -19.52
N GLY A 227 -6.78 10.52 -20.03
CA GLY A 227 -7.17 11.66 -19.25
C GLY A 227 -7.22 12.96 -20.02
N ARG A 228 -7.37 14.04 -19.27
CA ARG A 228 -7.38 15.40 -19.78
C ARG A 228 -6.68 16.35 -18.82
N ARG A 229 -6.18 17.45 -19.37
CA ARG A 229 -5.55 18.53 -18.62
C ARG A 229 -6.14 19.86 -19.07
N ASN A 230 -6.65 20.62 -18.10
CA ASN A 230 -7.07 22.01 -18.29
C ASN A 230 -6.81 22.77 -16.97
N GLY A 231 -5.54 23.10 -16.73
CA GLY A 231 -5.01 23.44 -15.41
C GLY A 231 -4.80 22.20 -14.55
N ALA A 232 -5.89 21.60 -14.04
CA ALA A 232 -5.87 20.35 -13.29
C ALA A 232 -5.73 19.13 -14.21
N LEU A 233 -5.13 18.05 -13.71
CA LEU A 233 -4.96 16.78 -14.43
C LEU A 233 -6.03 15.78 -13.97
N ALA A 234 -6.92 15.37 -14.87
CA ALA A 234 -7.94 14.36 -14.59
C ALA A 234 -7.65 13.09 -15.39
N LEU A 235 -7.26 12.04 -14.68
CA LEU A 235 -7.01 10.70 -15.21
C LEU A 235 -8.31 9.91 -15.15
N SER A 236 -8.96 9.73 -16.29
CA SER A 236 -10.21 8.97 -16.44
C SER A 236 -9.99 7.46 -16.47
N ARG A 237 -8.77 7.02 -16.83
CA ARG A 237 -8.38 5.62 -16.86
C ARG A 237 -6.93 5.49 -16.41
N LEU A 238 -6.71 4.59 -15.46
CA LEU A 238 -5.42 4.10 -15.02
C LEU A 238 -5.54 2.59 -14.89
N THR A 239 -4.80 1.85 -15.70
CA THR A 239 -4.71 0.40 -15.56
C THR A 239 -3.24 -0.01 -15.55
N LEU A 240 -2.92 -1.03 -14.76
CA LEU A 240 -1.63 -1.70 -14.77
C LEU A 240 -1.88 -3.19 -14.56
N GLU A 241 -1.35 -3.99 -15.47
CA GLU A 241 -1.34 -5.44 -15.39
C GLU A 241 0.12 -5.91 -15.42
N ALA A 242 0.55 -6.55 -14.33
CA ALA A 242 1.89 -7.08 -14.13
C ALA A 242 1.82 -8.38 -13.31
N PRO A 243 2.90 -9.20 -13.28
CA PRO A 243 2.92 -10.40 -12.46
C PRO A 243 2.69 -10.06 -10.98
N GLY A 244 1.62 -10.62 -10.41
CA GLY A 244 1.24 -10.37 -9.02
C GLY A 244 0.65 -8.98 -8.74
N LEU A 245 0.39 -8.13 -9.75
CA LEU A 245 -0.24 -6.82 -9.57
C LEU A 245 -1.24 -6.52 -10.70
N SER A 246 -2.50 -6.27 -10.34
CA SER A 246 -3.53 -5.75 -11.24
C SER A 246 -4.19 -4.55 -10.56
N LEU A 247 -4.19 -3.39 -11.22
CA LEU A 247 -4.92 -2.21 -10.73
C LEU A 247 -5.74 -1.57 -11.86
N ALA A 248 -6.88 -1.00 -11.49
CA ALA A 248 -7.74 -0.24 -12.38
C ALA A 248 -8.44 0.89 -11.63
N GLY A 249 -8.39 2.11 -12.16
CA GLY A 249 -8.95 3.27 -11.49
C GLY A 249 -8.90 4.58 -12.28
N ALA A 250 -9.13 5.66 -11.55
CA ALA A 250 -9.12 7.05 -12.01
C ALA A 250 -8.49 7.94 -10.92
N ALA A 251 -7.98 9.10 -11.29
CA ALA A 251 -7.40 10.05 -10.34
C ALA A 251 -7.58 11.49 -10.80
N ARG A 252 -7.48 12.43 -9.87
CA ARG A 252 -7.48 13.85 -10.13
C ARG A 252 -6.37 14.52 -9.35
N LEU A 253 -5.59 15.35 -10.02
CA LEU A 253 -4.51 16.13 -9.44
C LEU A 253 -4.78 17.61 -9.71
N ASP A 254 -4.45 18.44 -8.72
CA ASP A 254 -4.52 19.88 -8.83
C ASP A 254 -3.45 20.43 -9.82
N PRO A 255 -3.50 21.72 -10.21
CA PRO A 255 -2.52 22.29 -11.13
C PRO A 255 -1.07 22.27 -10.64
N ALA A 256 -0.84 22.12 -9.33
CA ALA A 256 0.50 21.99 -8.74
C ALA A 256 0.98 20.52 -8.68
N GLY A 257 0.16 19.56 -9.13
CA GLY A 257 0.46 18.13 -9.10
C GLY A 257 0.09 17.44 -7.79
N GLY A 258 -0.59 18.13 -6.87
CA GLY A 258 -1.07 17.52 -5.63
C GLY A 258 -2.28 16.61 -5.88
N LEU A 259 -2.32 15.45 -5.24
CA LEU A 259 -3.45 14.52 -5.34
C LEU A 259 -4.73 15.15 -4.75
N GLU A 260 -5.80 15.25 -5.53
CA GLU A 260 -7.14 15.61 -5.06
C GLU A 260 -7.97 14.36 -4.76
N THR A 261 -8.02 13.43 -5.73
CA THR A 261 -8.73 12.15 -5.58
C THR A 261 -8.01 11.00 -6.28
N LEU A 262 -8.13 9.80 -5.75
CA LEU A 262 -7.76 8.52 -6.38
C LEU A 262 -8.87 7.52 -6.11
N GLU A 263 -9.37 6.88 -7.17
CA GLU A 263 -10.42 5.87 -7.10
C GLU A 263 -9.92 4.61 -7.81
N LEU A 264 -9.50 3.62 -7.04
CA LEU A 264 -9.14 2.29 -7.53
C LEU A 264 -10.36 1.38 -7.42
N SER A 265 -11.00 1.12 -8.56
CA SER A 265 -12.06 0.11 -8.70
C SER A 265 -11.54 -1.33 -8.51
N ARG A 266 -10.22 -1.51 -8.66
CA ARG A 266 -9.51 -2.76 -8.39
C ARG A 266 -8.07 -2.46 -8.00
N LEU A 267 -7.62 -3.11 -6.94
CA LEU A 267 -6.24 -3.27 -6.55
C LEU A 267 -6.06 -4.72 -6.08
N ARG A 268 -5.41 -5.53 -6.91
CA ARG A 268 -5.04 -6.90 -6.57
C ARG A 268 -3.53 -7.03 -6.50
N LEU A 269 -3.02 -7.42 -5.35
CA LEU A 269 -1.60 -7.61 -5.09
C LEU A 269 -1.37 -9.04 -4.61
N GLY A 270 -1.03 -9.94 -5.54
CA GLY A 270 -0.85 -11.36 -5.26
C GLY A 270 -1.96 -11.93 -4.38
N ASP A 271 -1.56 -12.53 -3.26
CA ASP A 271 -2.46 -13.02 -2.19
C ASP A 271 -2.51 -12.07 -0.97
N LEU A 272 -1.97 -10.86 -1.11
CA LEU A 272 -1.86 -9.86 -0.05
C LEU A 272 -3.05 -8.91 -0.01
N ALA A 273 -3.60 -8.55 -1.18
CA ALA A 273 -4.73 -7.62 -1.25
C ALA A 273 -5.64 -7.91 -2.45
N ASP A 274 -6.94 -7.79 -2.22
CA ASP A 274 -7.97 -7.66 -3.24
C ASP A 274 -8.95 -6.59 -2.74
N LEU A 275 -8.77 -5.36 -3.23
CA LEU A 275 -9.39 -4.17 -2.67
C LEU A 275 -9.92 -3.22 -3.75
N GLN A 276 -10.95 -2.47 -3.37
CA GLN A 276 -11.30 -1.18 -3.92
C GLN A 276 -10.79 -0.12 -2.95
N VAL A 277 -10.14 0.92 -3.46
CA VAL A 277 -9.52 1.98 -2.63
C VAL A 277 -9.97 3.33 -3.14
N SER A 278 -10.50 4.16 -2.25
CA SER A 278 -10.69 5.59 -2.52
C SER A 278 -9.77 6.43 -1.63
N VAL A 279 -9.22 7.49 -2.20
CA VAL A 279 -8.45 8.51 -1.50
C VAL A 279 -9.01 9.85 -1.92
N ALA A 280 -9.30 10.72 -0.95
CA ALA A 280 -9.70 12.09 -1.18
C ALA A 280 -8.89 13.01 -0.27
N ARG A 281 -8.45 14.15 -0.80
CA ARG A 281 -7.84 15.21 0.02
C ARG A 281 -8.87 15.73 1.02
N ASP A 282 -8.46 15.83 2.28
CA ASP A 282 -9.26 16.39 3.38
C ASP A 282 -8.42 17.41 4.16
N GLY A 283 -8.59 18.69 3.83
CA GLY A 283 -7.74 19.77 4.35
C GLY A 283 -6.27 19.56 4.01
N ALA A 284 -5.42 19.48 5.04
CA ALA A 284 -3.98 19.20 4.91
C ALA A 284 -3.66 17.69 4.86
N GLY A 285 -4.67 16.83 4.96
CA GLY A 285 -4.53 15.38 5.03
C GLY A 285 -5.32 14.63 3.96
N PHE A 286 -5.57 13.35 4.23
CA PHE A 286 -6.31 12.46 3.33
C PHE A 286 -7.34 11.61 4.07
N ALA A 287 -8.52 11.49 3.47
CA ALA A 287 -9.50 10.46 3.79
C ALA A 287 -9.30 9.28 2.83
N VAL A 288 -9.11 8.08 3.40
CA VAL A 288 -8.87 6.84 2.67
C VAL A 288 -9.96 5.84 3.04
N ALA A 289 -10.55 5.16 2.06
CA ALA A 289 -11.42 4.01 2.30
C ALA A 289 -10.92 2.80 1.50
N ALA A 290 -10.73 1.68 2.18
CA ALA A 290 -10.33 0.42 1.56
C ALA A 290 -11.40 -0.65 1.85
N ARG A 291 -11.93 -1.27 0.80
CA ARG A 291 -12.95 -2.32 0.92
C ARG A 291 -12.72 -3.46 -0.03
N GLY A 292 -12.94 -4.70 0.39
CA GLY A 292 -12.83 -5.83 -0.53
C GLY A 292 -12.70 -7.20 0.13
N PRO A 293 -12.47 -8.26 -0.66
CA PRO A 293 -12.48 -9.63 -0.14
C PRO A 293 -11.29 -9.99 0.78
N LEU A 294 -10.15 -9.32 0.63
CA LEU A 294 -8.92 -9.74 1.30
C LEU A 294 -7.96 -8.58 1.53
N LEU A 295 -7.43 -8.52 2.75
CA LEU A 295 -6.23 -7.78 3.09
C LEU A 295 -5.35 -8.64 4.02
N ASP A 296 -4.06 -8.70 3.73
CA ASP A 296 -3.04 -9.27 4.59
C ASP A 296 -2.21 -8.13 5.19
N SER A 297 -2.49 -7.77 6.45
CA SER A 297 -1.86 -6.61 7.09
C SER A 297 -0.37 -6.82 7.37
N ARG A 298 0.09 -8.07 7.39
CA ARG A 298 1.49 -8.42 7.69
C ARG A 298 2.46 -7.93 6.63
N ALA A 299 2.00 -7.82 5.39
CA ALA A 299 2.77 -7.23 4.30
C ALA A 299 3.05 -5.73 4.50
N PHE A 300 2.37 -5.10 5.47
CA PHE A 300 2.48 -3.70 5.80
C PHE A 300 3.15 -3.48 7.17
N ASP A 301 3.56 -4.56 7.86
CA ASP A 301 4.34 -4.47 9.08
C ASP A 301 5.73 -3.90 8.75
N GLY A 302 6.04 -2.72 9.29
CA GLY A 302 7.28 -1.99 8.97
C GLY A 302 7.16 -1.04 7.77
N VAL A 303 6.00 -0.97 7.11
CA VAL A 303 5.65 0.21 6.33
C VAL A 303 5.29 1.29 7.33
N GLU A 304 6.29 2.11 7.69
CA GLU A 304 5.99 3.39 8.33
C GLU A 304 4.87 4.04 7.51
N ALA A 305 3.79 4.47 8.18
CA ALA A 305 2.63 5.09 7.56
C ALA A 305 3.03 6.45 6.93
N GLY A 306 3.78 6.36 5.84
CA GLY A 306 4.66 7.37 5.28
C GLY A 306 4.91 7.03 3.82
N ALA A 307 3.86 7.14 3.01
CA ALA A 307 4.03 7.38 1.59
C ALA A 307 4.52 8.83 1.42
N GLY A 308 5.84 8.99 1.54
CA GLY A 308 6.57 10.25 1.43
C GLY A 308 7.97 10.03 1.98
N GLY A 309 8.92 9.72 1.10
CA GLY A 309 10.32 9.55 1.48
C GLY A 309 10.87 10.84 2.06
N GLY A 310 11.43 10.74 3.26
CA GLY A 310 12.05 11.84 3.98
C GLY A 310 11.83 11.63 5.47
N ALA A 311 12.91 11.33 6.19
CA ALA A 311 12.94 11.50 7.63
C ALA A 311 12.89 13.00 7.93
N ASP A 312 11.72 13.61 7.78
CA ASP A 312 11.43 14.92 8.34
C ASP A 312 10.85 14.69 9.74
N GLU A 313 11.43 15.38 10.73
CA GLU A 313 11.04 15.35 12.14
C GLU A 313 9.61 15.90 12.37
N ASP A 314 8.98 16.44 11.33
CA ASP A 314 7.56 16.80 11.29
C ASP A 314 6.75 15.61 10.76
N GLY A 315 6.02 14.94 11.65
CA GLY A 315 5.14 13.83 11.29
C GLY A 315 4.29 14.16 10.04
N GLY A 316 4.21 13.21 9.10
CA GLY A 316 3.51 13.36 7.81
C GLY A 316 2.05 13.86 7.84
N PRO A 317 1.36 13.92 6.71
CA PRO A 317 0.00 14.47 6.65
C PRO A 317 -0.98 13.69 7.54
N PRO A 318 -2.03 14.34 8.10
CA PRO A 318 -3.12 13.65 8.76
C PRO A 318 -3.79 12.64 7.84
N VAL A 319 -4.17 11.48 8.37
CA VAL A 319 -4.84 10.43 7.58
C VAL A 319 -6.02 9.88 8.37
N ALA A 320 -7.18 9.76 7.72
CA ALA A 320 -8.33 9.02 8.22
C ALA A 320 -8.61 7.84 7.28
N LEU A 321 -8.37 6.62 7.74
CA LEU A 321 -8.57 5.39 7.00
C LEU A 321 -9.79 4.64 7.53
N THR A 322 -10.72 4.27 6.64
CA THR A 322 -11.77 3.29 6.92
C THR A 322 -11.45 1.99 6.18
N LEU A 323 -11.50 0.86 6.88
CA LEU A 323 -11.26 -0.47 6.34
C LEU A 323 -12.54 -1.30 6.45
N ALA A 324 -12.90 -2.04 5.40
CA ALA A 324 -14.00 -3.00 5.42
C ALA A 324 -13.65 -4.20 4.53
N VAL A 325 -13.16 -5.30 5.13
CA VAL A 325 -12.72 -6.47 4.38
C VAL A 325 -13.37 -7.76 4.88
N GLU A 326 -13.69 -8.66 3.95
CA GLU A 326 -14.28 -9.96 4.32
C GLU A 326 -13.30 -10.84 5.10
N ARG A 327 -12.00 -10.74 4.79
CA ARG A 327 -10.92 -11.45 5.47
C ARG A 327 -9.72 -10.54 5.67
N LEU A 328 -9.36 -10.31 6.92
CA LEU A 328 -8.14 -9.63 7.33
C LEU A 328 -7.19 -10.66 7.95
N ARG A 329 -6.07 -10.94 7.28
CA ARG A 329 -5.00 -11.77 7.86
C ARG A 329 -4.09 -10.88 8.69
N VAL A 330 -3.99 -11.20 9.97
CA VAL A 330 -3.21 -10.41 10.94
C VAL A 330 -1.96 -11.17 11.40
N LEU A 331 -2.05 -12.50 11.52
CA LEU A 331 -0.94 -13.41 11.80
C LEU A 331 -1.02 -14.62 10.85
N ASP A 332 0.01 -15.46 10.79
CA ASP A 332 0.02 -16.67 9.94
C ASP A 332 -1.22 -17.55 10.12
N GLN A 333 -1.64 -17.73 11.37
CA GLN A 333 -2.80 -18.55 11.72
C GLN A 333 -4.08 -17.74 11.97
N LEU A 334 -3.96 -16.43 12.25
CA LEU A 334 -5.10 -15.59 12.64
C LEU A 334 -5.66 -14.79 11.47
N THR A 335 -6.88 -15.17 11.06
CA THR A 335 -7.71 -14.38 10.14
C THR A 335 -8.95 -13.86 10.88
N ILE A 336 -9.19 -12.57 10.78
CA ILE A 336 -10.40 -11.91 11.25
C ILE A 336 -11.38 -11.81 10.06
N ALA A 337 -12.53 -12.44 10.19
CA ALA A 337 -13.62 -12.37 9.22
C ALA A 337 -14.48 -11.12 9.45
N ASP A 338 -15.05 -10.58 8.37
CA ASP A 338 -15.90 -9.36 8.37
C ASP A 338 -15.25 -8.22 9.16
N ALA A 339 -13.99 -7.95 8.85
CA ALA A 339 -13.17 -6.98 9.56
C ALA A 339 -13.53 -5.56 9.11
N GLU A 340 -13.95 -4.74 10.06
CA GLU A 340 -14.16 -3.31 9.86
C GLU A 340 -13.24 -2.53 10.79
N GLY A 341 -12.60 -1.49 10.27
CA GLY A 341 -11.67 -0.68 11.06
C GLY A 341 -11.70 0.78 10.72
N LEU A 342 -11.28 1.58 11.70
CA LEU A 342 -11.06 3.02 11.58
C LEU A 342 -9.65 3.29 12.09
N LEU A 343 -8.82 3.96 11.30
CA LEU A 343 -7.53 4.47 11.73
C LEU A 343 -7.49 5.97 11.51
N ARG A 344 -7.01 6.70 12.52
CA ARG A 344 -6.79 8.15 12.45
C ARG A 344 -5.38 8.46 12.89
N ARG A 345 -4.62 9.08 12.00
CA ARG A 345 -3.32 9.68 12.27
C ARG A 345 -3.47 11.20 12.29
N ARG A 346 -3.04 11.83 13.37
CA ARG A 346 -3.08 13.29 13.54
C ARG A 346 -1.79 13.93 13.03
N ALA A 347 -1.80 15.26 12.89
CA ALA A 347 -0.65 16.03 12.42
C ALA A 347 0.56 15.93 13.37
N ASP A 348 0.33 15.77 14.68
CA ASP A 348 1.38 15.57 15.69
C ASP A 348 1.88 14.13 15.77
N GLY A 349 1.55 13.29 14.78
CA GLY A 349 1.98 11.90 14.69
C GLY A 349 1.17 10.90 15.52
N ALA A 350 0.28 11.34 16.40
CA ALA A 350 -0.51 10.41 17.20
C ALA A 350 -1.46 9.58 16.33
N VAL A 351 -1.54 8.28 16.63
CA VAL A 351 -2.36 7.30 15.89
C VAL A 351 -3.40 6.71 16.83
N THR A 352 -4.61 6.58 16.34
CA THR A 352 -5.66 5.76 16.97
C THR A 352 -6.19 4.81 15.92
N ALA A 353 -6.40 3.55 16.29
CA ALA A 353 -7.04 2.59 15.42
C ALA A 353 -8.04 1.74 16.20
N GLN A 354 -9.15 1.43 15.55
CA GLN A 354 -10.19 0.53 16.04
C GLN A 354 -10.43 -0.52 14.98
N LEU A 355 -10.60 -1.76 15.39
CA LEU A 355 -10.89 -2.89 14.52
C LEU A 355 -11.94 -3.75 15.19
N ARG A 356 -12.94 -4.18 14.43
CA ARG A 356 -13.96 -5.15 14.87
C ARG A 356 -14.12 -6.22 13.81
N GLY A 357 -14.41 -7.45 14.23
CA GLY A 357 -14.67 -8.55 13.31
C GLY A 357 -14.92 -9.85 14.05
N ARG A 358 -14.65 -10.98 13.40
CA ARG A 358 -14.88 -12.32 13.94
C ARG A 358 -13.66 -13.23 13.83
N ALA A 359 -13.25 -13.82 14.95
CA ALA A 359 -12.23 -14.87 15.01
C ALA A 359 -12.65 -15.87 16.10
N GLY A 360 -13.32 -16.96 15.71
CA GLY A 360 -14.02 -17.86 16.62
C GLY A 360 -15.32 -17.28 17.21
N GLY A 361 -15.28 -16.03 17.67
CA GLY A 361 -16.41 -15.19 18.06
C GLY A 361 -16.17 -13.73 17.70
N ALA A 362 -16.99 -12.80 18.22
CA ALA A 362 -16.76 -11.37 18.03
C ALA A 362 -15.46 -10.93 18.72
N VAL A 363 -14.64 -10.15 18.01
CA VAL A 363 -13.38 -9.58 18.49
C VAL A 363 -13.33 -8.09 18.20
N THR A 364 -12.83 -7.31 19.15
CA THR A 364 -12.52 -5.89 18.99
C THR A 364 -11.08 -5.63 19.40
N LEU A 365 -10.44 -4.68 18.72
CA LEU A 365 -9.09 -4.23 18.99
C LEU A 365 -9.07 -2.71 18.95
N ASP A 366 -8.52 -2.11 19.98
CA ASP A 366 -8.25 -0.68 20.07
C ASP A 366 -6.74 -0.47 20.21
N TYR A 367 -6.19 0.39 19.38
CA TYR A 367 -4.78 0.78 19.40
C TYR A 367 -4.68 2.29 19.54
N ALA A 368 -3.74 2.74 20.36
CA ALA A 368 -3.40 4.15 20.50
C ALA A 368 -1.89 4.32 20.62
N ALA A 369 -1.35 5.29 19.89
CA ALA A 369 0.04 5.69 19.94
C ALA A 369 0.13 7.21 20.05
N ASP A 370 0.82 7.70 21.06
CA ASP A 370 1.11 9.11 21.25
C ASP A 370 2.48 9.30 21.92
N ALA A 371 2.79 10.53 22.34
CA ALA A 371 4.05 10.85 23.02
C ALA A 371 4.26 10.09 24.35
N GLY A 372 3.20 9.55 24.95
CA GLY A 372 3.23 8.75 26.17
C GLY A 372 3.47 7.26 25.96
N GLY A 373 3.48 6.79 24.71
CA GLY A 373 3.74 5.39 24.34
C GLY A 373 2.67 4.79 23.44
N GLU A 374 2.80 3.49 23.19
CA GLU A 374 1.87 2.72 22.37
C GLU A 374 1.11 1.71 23.25
N ARG A 375 -0.21 1.64 23.10
CA ARG A 375 -1.08 0.73 23.84
C ARG A 375 -2.02 -0.02 22.91
N LEU A 376 -2.23 -1.28 23.23
CA LEU A 376 -3.15 -2.19 22.57
C LEU A 376 -4.15 -2.73 23.58
N ARG A 377 -5.43 -2.68 23.23
CA ARG A 377 -6.50 -3.41 23.92
C ARG A 377 -7.17 -4.35 22.95
N LEU A 378 -7.45 -5.56 23.42
CA LEU A 378 -8.20 -6.55 22.66
C LEU A 378 -9.27 -7.15 23.56
N SER A 379 -10.48 -7.27 23.03
CA SER A 379 -11.62 -7.90 23.72
C SER A 379 -12.23 -8.95 22.82
N ALA A 380 -12.60 -10.11 23.37
CA ALA A 380 -13.28 -11.16 22.63
C ALA A 380 -14.36 -11.84 23.47
N GLY A 381 -15.53 -12.05 22.85
CA GLY A 381 -16.67 -12.71 23.50
C GLY A 381 -16.59 -14.25 23.53
N ASP A 382 -15.64 -14.82 22.81
CA ASP A 382 -15.29 -16.25 22.84
C ASP A 382 -13.76 -16.39 22.88
N ALA A 383 -13.21 -16.39 24.09
CA ALA A 383 -11.77 -16.51 24.32
C ALA A 383 -11.22 -17.83 23.76
N GLY A 384 -11.92 -18.94 23.98
CA GLY A 384 -11.54 -20.25 23.44
C GLY A 384 -11.57 -20.29 21.91
N GLY A 385 -12.58 -19.65 21.31
CA GLY A 385 -12.67 -19.45 19.86
C GLY A 385 -11.48 -18.67 19.29
N LEU A 386 -11.12 -17.55 19.93
CA LEU A 386 -9.99 -16.73 19.49
C LEU A 386 -8.65 -17.45 19.66
N LEU A 387 -8.39 -18.08 20.81
CA LEU A 387 -7.14 -18.79 21.06
C LEU A 387 -6.95 -19.98 20.10
N ARG A 388 -8.03 -20.66 19.73
CA ARG A 388 -8.02 -21.67 18.65
C ARG A 388 -7.71 -21.05 17.29
N ALA A 389 -8.36 -19.93 16.95
CA ALA A 389 -8.14 -19.25 15.68
C ALA A 389 -6.70 -18.73 15.57
N ALA A 390 -6.07 -18.36 16.68
CA ALA A 390 -4.66 -17.95 16.73
C ALA A 390 -3.67 -19.13 16.85
N ASP A 391 -4.16 -20.37 16.92
CA ASP A 391 -3.39 -21.59 17.23
C ASP A 391 -2.54 -21.51 18.52
N LEU A 392 -3.01 -20.74 19.51
CA LEU A 392 -2.34 -20.58 20.80
C LEU A 392 -2.77 -21.63 21.82
N PHE A 393 -4.06 -21.98 21.84
CA PHE A 393 -4.59 -22.99 22.75
C PHE A 393 -5.89 -23.59 22.22
N ARG A 394 -5.93 -24.93 22.11
CA ARG A 394 -7.01 -25.64 21.37
C ARG A 394 -8.15 -26.12 22.25
N ASP A 395 -7.82 -26.43 23.50
CA ASP A 395 -8.72 -27.14 24.43
C ASP A 395 -9.61 -26.18 25.24
N GLY A 396 -9.50 -24.88 24.98
CA GLY A 396 -10.30 -23.82 25.59
C GLY A 396 -11.66 -23.65 24.91
N VAL A 397 -12.74 -23.63 25.67
CA VAL A 397 -14.12 -23.48 25.17
C VAL A 397 -14.78 -22.28 25.82
N GLY A 398 -15.30 -21.35 25.01
CA GLY A 398 -16.06 -20.20 25.47
C GLY A 398 -15.24 -19.19 26.26
N GLY A 399 -15.92 -18.48 27.16
CA GLY A 399 -15.36 -17.43 28.01
C GLY A 399 -15.17 -16.09 27.29
N ALA A 400 -14.93 -15.03 28.06
CA ALA A 400 -14.56 -13.71 27.53
C ALA A 400 -13.07 -13.43 27.78
N LEU A 401 -12.38 -12.80 26.84
CA LEU A 401 -10.99 -12.36 26.94
C LEU A 401 -10.95 -10.84 26.92
N GLU A 402 -10.16 -10.26 27.82
CA GLU A 402 -9.70 -8.88 27.79
C GLU A 402 -8.17 -8.88 27.86
N LEU A 403 -7.49 -8.19 26.94
CA LEU A 403 -6.05 -8.03 26.91
C LEU A 403 -5.74 -6.54 26.89
N ASP A 404 -4.85 -6.11 27.78
CA ASP A 404 -4.33 -4.73 27.82
C ASP A 404 -2.80 -4.83 27.83
N ALA A 405 -2.14 -4.25 26.83
CA ALA A 405 -0.70 -4.34 26.65
C ALA A 405 -0.11 -3.02 26.15
N ASP A 406 1.06 -2.67 26.68
CA ASP A 406 1.89 -1.62 26.11
C ASP A 406 2.82 -2.24 25.04
N ILE A 407 2.99 -1.55 23.92
CA ILE A 407 3.90 -1.95 22.84
C ILE A 407 5.23 -1.23 23.06
N LEU A 408 6.30 -2.01 23.13
CA LEU A 408 7.67 -1.54 23.35
C LEU A 408 8.50 -1.77 22.08
N ARG A 409 9.29 -0.78 21.67
CA ARG A 409 10.14 -0.81 20.47
C ARG A 409 11.65 -0.75 20.80
N ASP A 410 12.05 -1.22 21.97
CA ASP A 410 13.47 -1.25 22.38
C ASP A 410 14.13 -2.55 21.88
N GLY A 411 14.91 -2.45 20.79
CA GLY A 411 15.59 -3.61 20.19
C GLY A 411 14.71 -4.56 19.37
N GLY A 412 13.43 -4.22 19.15
CA GLY A 412 12.45 -4.99 18.39
C GLY A 412 11.02 -4.72 18.86
N LEU A 413 10.02 -5.23 18.15
CA LEU A 413 8.62 -5.15 18.58
C LEU A 413 8.39 -6.15 19.73
N SER A 414 7.97 -5.65 20.90
CA SER A 414 7.54 -6.49 22.02
C SER A 414 6.26 -5.94 22.65
N LEU A 415 5.42 -6.83 23.18
CA LEU A 415 4.20 -6.47 23.90
C LEU A 415 4.35 -6.90 25.36
N ARG A 416 4.02 -6.01 26.28
CA ARG A 416 3.99 -6.32 27.71
C ARG A 416 2.64 -5.94 28.29
N GLY A 417 1.97 -6.89 28.92
CA GLY A 417 0.60 -6.66 29.36
C GLY A 417 0.02 -7.74 30.26
N GLU A 418 -1.30 -7.72 30.41
CA GLU A 418 -2.06 -8.75 31.13
C GLU A 418 -3.25 -9.19 30.27
N ALA A 419 -3.38 -10.50 30.08
CA ALA A 419 -4.58 -11.13 29.55
C ALA A 419 -5.48 -11.62 30.69
N ARG A 420 -6.76 -11.27 30.65
CA ARG A 420 -7.78 -11.65 31.63
C ARG A 420 -8.86 -12.45 30.94
N LEU A 421 -9.11 -13.67 31.40
CA LEU A 421 -10.21 -14.48 30.90
C LEU A 421 -11.24 -14.71 32.01
N SER A 422 -12.51 -14.78 31.63
CA SER A 422 -13.61 -15.10 32.56
C SER A 422 -14.52 -16.18 32.00
N GLY A 423 -14.98 -17.09 32.87
CA GLY A 423 -15.87 -18.19 32.49
C GLY A 423 -15.30 -19.13 31.43
N PHE A 424 -13.98 -19.33 31.42
CA PHE A 424 -13.26 -20.16 30.47
C PHE A 424 -13.31 -21.63 30.87
N VAL A 425 -13.52 -22.53 29.91
CA VAL A 425 -13.57 -23.98 30.18
C VAL A 425 -12.45 -24.67 29.43
N VAL A 426 -11.63 -25.45 30.14
CA VAL A 426 -10.63 -26.33 29.52
C VAL A 426 -11.22 -27.73 29.43
N SER A 427 -11.36 -28.26 28.21
CA SER A 427 -12.01 -29.53 27.95
C SER A 427 -11.12 -30.45 27.12
N ASN A 428 -11.04 -31.72 27.51
CA ASN A 428 -10.23 -32.76 26.84
C ASN A 428 -8.73 -32.47 26.74
N ASP A 429 -8.20 -31.59 27.59
CA ASP A 429 -6.76 -31.31 27.67
C ASP A 429 -6.02 -32.50 28.33
N PRO A 430 -5.06 -33.15 27.65
CA PRO A 430 -4.33 -34.29 28.18
C PRO A 430 -3.48 -33.95 29.40
N ALA A 431 -2.89 -32.75 29.43
CA ALA A 431 -2.01 -32.33 30.49
C ALA A 431 -2.78 -32.13 31.80
N LEU A 432 -3.89 -31.41 31.73
CA LEU A 432 -4.82 -31.21 32.84
C LEU A 432 -5.40 -32.53 33.32
N SER A 433 -5.77 -33.44 32.40
CA SER A 433 -6.28 -34.77 32.74
C SER A 433 -5.26 -35.59 33.55
N GLN A 434 -3.98 -35.55 33.15
CA GLN A 434 -2.90 -36.20 33.88
C GLN A 434 -2.64 -35.57 35.26
N MET A 435 -2.71 -34.23 35.36
CA MET A 435 -2.56 -33.52 36.62
C MET A 435 -3.66 -33.90 37.61
N LEU A 436 -4.92 -33.87 37.18
CA LEU A 436 -6.08 -34.23 38.00
C LEU A 436 -6.03 -35.69 38.47
N ALA A 437 -5.67 -36.61 37.57
CA ALA A 437 -5.56 -38.04 37.90
C ALA A 437 -4.49 -38.32 38.96
N ARG A 438 -3.36 -37.60 38.94
CA ARG A 438 -2.28 -37.78 39.93
C ARG A 438 -2.59 -37.17 41.31
N ALA A 439 -3.55 -36.25 41.37
CA ALA A 439 -3.98 -35.60 42.60
C ALA A 439 -5.27 -36.20 43.18
N ASP A 440 -5.77 -37.30 42.61
CA ASP A 440 -7.04 -37.95 42.99
C ASP A 440 -8.23 -36.96 42.99
N ILE A 441 -8.22 -35.99 42.07
CA ILE A 441 -9.31 -35.03 41.94
C ILE A 441 -10.31 -35.54 40.91
N ASP A 442 -11.49 -35.96 41.37
CA ASP A 442 -12.64 -36.31 40.52
C ASP A 442 -13.32 -35.04 39.95
N ALA A 443 -12.58 -34.29 39.12
CA ALA A 443 -12.97 -32.97 38.58
C ALA A 443 -13.60 -33.01 37.17
N ALA A 444 -14.42 -34.02 36.87
CA ALA A 444 -15.22 -34.15 35.64
C ALA A 444 -14.52 -34.79 34.43
N ARG A 445 -14.78 -36.10 34.25
CA ARG A 445 -14.47 -36.88 33.05
C ARG A 445 -15.41 -36.63 31.84
N ALA A 446 -16.37 -35.70 31.94
CA ALA A 446 -17.38 -35.48 30.89
C ALA A 446 -17.62 -34.02 30.47
N SER A 447 -17.26 -33.01 31.28
CA SER A 447 -17.71 -31.62 31.09
C SER A 447 -16.59 -30.57 31.01
N GLY A 448 -15.33 -30.96 31.20
CA GLY A 448 -14.19 -30.04 31.31
C GLY A 448 -14.07 -29.34 32.67
N VAL A 449 -12.97 -28.63 32.87
CA VAL A 449 -12.67 -27.83 34.07
C VAL A 449 -12.99 -26.36 33.79
N ARG A 450 -13.82 -25.76 34.64
CA ARG A 450 -14.18 -24.35 34.55
C ARG A 450 -13.26 -23.48 35.40
N PHE A 451 -12.77 -22.40 34.81
CA PHE A 451 -12.08 -21.31 35.46
C PHE A 451 -12.93 -20.04 35.38
N ASP A 452 -13.31 -19.50 36.53
CA ASP A 452 -14.11 -18.26 36.59
C ASP A 452 -13.25 -17.04 36.32
N THR A 453 -11.96 -17.09 36.66
CA THR A 453 -10.99 -16.01 36.37
C THR A 453 -9.64 -16.60 36.04
N ILE A 454 -9.05 -16.12 34.94
CA ILE A 454 -7.65 -16.33 34.57
C ILE A 454 -7.02 -14.94 34.44
N ARG A 455 -5.84 -14.76 35.02
CA ARG A 455 -5.00 -13.57 34.82
C ARG A 455 -3.63 -14.04 34.40
N ALA A 456 -3.17 -13.59 33.26
CA ALA A 456 -1.89 -13.96 32.69
C ALA A 456 -1.12 -12.70 32.35
N PRO A 457 -0.31 -12.17 33.29
CA PRO A 457 0.73 -11.20 32.96
C PRO A 457 1.67 -11.87 31.95
N PHE A 458 1.91 -11.20 30.83
CA PHE A 458 2.72 -11.74 29.76
C PHE A 458 3.67 -10.70 29.17
N THR A 459 4.76 -11.21 28.65
CA THR A 459 5.62 -10.49 27.70
C THR A 459 5.71 -11.31 26.42
N LEU A 460 5.42 -10.70 25.28
CA LEU A 460 5.67 -11.26 23.96
C LEU A 460 6.87 -10.52 23.37
N SER A 461 7.96 -11.23 23.12
CA SER A 461 9.15 -10.69 22.45
C SER A 461 9.61 -11.65 21.36
N GLY A 462 9.66 -11.16 20.12
CA GLY A 462 9.80 -12.01 18.94
C GLY A 462 8.69 -13.06 18.90
N ALA A 463 9.06 -14.33 18.89
CA ALA A 463 8.14 -15.47 18.90
C ALA A 463 8.04 -16.18 20.27
N THR A 464 8.45 -15.53 21.36
CA THR A 464 8.37 -16.12 22.71
C THR A 464 7.36 -15.36 23.55
N ILE A 465 6.36 -16.10 24.06
CA ILE A 465 5.45 -15.63 25.11
C ILE A 465 6.00 -16.11 26.45
N THR A 466 6.39 -15.17 27.31
CA THR A 466 6.74 -15.43 28.70
C THR A 466 5.55 -15.10 29.58
N LEU A 467 5.15 -16.04 30.43
CA LEU A 467 4.12 -15.85 31.45
C LEU A 467 4.78 -15.64 32.82
N ASP A 468 4.49 -14.49 33.43
CA ASP A 468 4.99 -14.11 34.74
C ASP A 468 3.89 -14.34 35.78
N GLU A 469 3.89 -15.51 36.42
CA GLU A 469 2.92 -15.88 37.46
C GLU A 469 1.46 -15.78 37.01
N ALA A 470 1.15 -16.36 35.85
CA ALA A 470 -0.23 -16.53 35.42
C ALA A 470 -1.01 -17.37 36.44
N VAL A 471 -2.25 -16.96 36.74
CA VAL A 471 -3.10 -17.61 37.73
C VAL A 471 -4.49 -17.88 37.16
N ALA A 472 -5.04 -19.04 37.45
CA ALA A 472 -6.38 -19.46 37.04
C ALA A 472 -7.10 -20.05 38.25
N TYR A 473 -8.33 -19.60 38.52
CA TYR A 473 -9.12 -20.07 39.65
C TYR A 473 -10.54 -20.42 39.22
N GLY A 474 -11.04 -21.54 39.74
CA GLY A 474 -12.42 -21.99 39.56
C GLY A 474 -12.91 -22.77 40.79
N PRO A 475 -14.14 -23.30 40.74
CA PRO A 475 -14.78 -23.97 41.88
C PRO A 475 -14.10 -25.29 42.27
N THR A 476 -13.32 -25.89 41.37
CA THR A 476 -12.72 -27.21 41.57
C THR A 476 -11.21 -27.15 41.82
N ILE A 477 -10.50 -26.23 41.15
CA ILE A 477 -9.05 -26.17 41.15
C ILE A 477 -8.56 -24.73 40.96
N GLY A 478 -7.47 -24.39 41.64
CA GLY A 478 -6.65 -23.22 41.36
C GLY A 478 -5.30 -23.65 40.80
N VAL A 479 -4.77 -22.88 39.85
CA VAL A 479 -3.51 -23.14 39.15
C VAL A 479 -2.69 -21.84 39.07
N SER A 480 -1.38 -21.92 39.29
CA SER A 480 -0.41 -20.89 38.91
C SER A 480 0.63 -21.48 37.96
N ILE A 481 1.01 -20.70 36.95
CA ILE A 481 1.94 -21.08 35.88
C ILE A 481 2.91 -19.93 35.62
N SER A 482 4.20 -20.27 35.51
CA SER A 482 5.23 -19.38 34.98
C SER A 482 6.11 -20.14 33.99
N GLY A 483 6.62 -19.44 32.99
CA GLY A 483 7.54 -20.01 32.01
C GLY A 483 7.29 -19.50 30.59
N ASP A 484 7.86 -20.20 29.63
CA ASP A 484 7.97 -19.74 28.26
C ASP A 484 7.20 -20.64 27.29
N TYR A 485 6.59 -20.01 26.29
CA TYR A 485 6.07 -20.65 25.09
C TYR A 485 6.77 -20.07 23.86
N HIS A 486 7.59 -20.90 23.20
CA HIS A 486 8.23 -20.58 21.94
C HIS A 486 7.30 -20.97 20.77
N LEU A 487 6.68 -19.98 20.14
CA LEU A 487 5.68 -20.15 19.08
C LEU A 487 6.27 -20.83 17.84
N ASP A 488 7.45 -20.38 17.38
CA ASP A 488 8.10 -20.91 16.16
C ASP A 488 8.47 -22.40 16.27
N ALA A 489 8.84 -22.81 17.49
CA ALA A 489 9.26 -24.19 17.78
C ALA A 489 8.12 -25.07 18.28
N ASP A 490 6.92 -24.50 18.47
CA ASP A 490 5.79 -25.09 19.19
C ASP A 490 6.28 -25.80 20.47
N ARG A 491 6.92 -25.06 21.39
CA ARG A 491 7.54 -25.66 22.58
C ARG A 491 7.26 -24.89 23.87
N LEU A 492 6.69 -25.60 24.82
CA LEU A 492 6.43 -25.15 26.19
C LEU A 492 7.60 -25.55 27.11
N ASP A 493 7.99 -24.65 28.03
CA ASP A 493 8.67 -24.98 29.29
C ASP A 493 8.00 -24.17 30.41
N MET A 494 6.98 -24.77 31.00
CA MET A 494 6.17 -24.15 32.02
C MET A 494 6.28 -24.91 33.33
N ARG A 495 6.24 -24.16 34.43
CA ARG A 495 6.29 -24.69 35.79
C ARG A 495 5.15 -24.08 36.55
N GLY A 496 4.55 -24.85 37.44
CA GLY A 496 3.39 -24.36 38.14
C GLY A 496 3.06 -25.13 39.38
N VAL A 497 2.01 -24.65 40.03
CA VAL A 497 1.43 -25.26 41.21
C VAL A 497 -0.07 -25.34 41.00
N PHE A 498 -0.68 -26.47 41.33
CA PHE A 498 -2.14 -26.57 41.38
C PHE A 498 -2.62 -27.10 42.74
N SER A 499 -3.83 -26.70 43.13
CA SER A 499 -4.45 -27.10 44.39
C SER A 499 -5.95 -27.27 44.21
N PRO A 500 -6.57 -28.33 44.77
CA PRO A 500 -8.01 -28.43 44.86
C PRO A 500 -8.60 -27.21 45.59
N ALA A 501 -9.67 -26.63 45.05
CA ALA A 501 -10.24 -25.38 45.58
C ALA A 501 -11.06 -25.56 46.88
N PHE A 502 -10.86 -26.65 47.64
CA PHE A 502 -11.62 -26.92 48.86
C PHE A 502 -11.39 -25.82 49.93
N GLY A 503 -12.28 -24.83 50.00
CA GLY A 503 -12.49 -24.03 51.21
C GLY A 503 -12.03 -22.56 51.25
N ILE A 504 -12.31 -21.74 50.22
CA ILE A 504 -12.19 -20.26 50.32
C ILE A 504 -13.56 -19.56 50.45
N ASN A 505 -14.65 -20.32 50.64
CA ASN A 505 -16.03 -19.80 50.60
C ASN A 505 -16.43 -18.81 51.72
N SER A 506 -15.50 -18.22 52.47
CA SER A 506 -15.86 -17.22 53.50
C SER A 506 -14.84 -16.11 53.75
N ALA A 507 -13.76 -15.97 52.96
CA ALA A 507 -12.87 -14.83 53.13
C ALA A 507 -12.10 -14.50 51.84
N ILE A 508 -11.89 -13.20 51.61
CA ILE A 508 -10.87 -12.58 50.73
C ILE A 508 -11.43 -12.04 49.40
N GLY A 509 -11.97 -10.82 49.48
CA GLY A 509 -11.69 -9.83 48.45
C GLY A 509 -10.24 -9.34 48.61
N ALA A 510 -9.58 -9.10 47.48
CA ALA A 510 -8.16 -8.75 47.32
C ALA A 510 -7.15 -9.92 47.44
N VAL A 511 -6.73 -10.42 46.27
CA VAL A 511 -5.70 -11.46 46.05
C VAL A 511 -4.37 -11.05 46.73
N PRO A 512 -3.77 -11.94 47.55
CA PRO A 512 -2.55 -12.65 47.12
C PRO A 512 -2.46 -14.07 47.72
N ILE A 513 -2.79 -15.12 46.96
CA ILE A 513 -2.79 -16.49 47.51
C ILE A 513 -2.19 -17.53 46.56
N ILE A 514 -1.02 -17.26 45.96
CA ILE A 514 -0.09 -18.35 45.62
C ILE A 514 1.35 -18.00 46.05
N GLY A 515 1.78 -16.73 45.97
CA GLY A 515 3.10 -16.30 46.46
C GLY A 515 3.31 -16.33 48.00
N GLY A 516 2.24 -16.18 48.79
CA GLY A 516 2.31 -16.17 50.26
C GLY A 516 2.38 -17.56 50.92
N LEU A 517 2.24 -18.64 50.16
CA LEU A 517 2.24 -20.01 50.70
C LEU A 517 3.62 -20.51 51.15
N LEU A 518 4.68 -19.74 50.90
CA LEU A 518 6.02 -19.99 51.45
C LEU A 518 6.18 -19.46 52.89
N THR A 519 5.28 -18.61 53.39
CA THR A 519 5.33 -18.04 54.74
C THR A 519 4.12 -18.53 55.54
N GLY A 520 4.28 -19.69 56.19
CA GLY A 520 3.22 -20.42 56.87
C GLY A 520 2.33 -19.58 57.79
N GLY A 521 1.04 -19.53 57.47
CA GLY A 521 -0.02 -19.16 58.41
C GLY A 521 -0.39 -20.36 59.31
N GLU A 522 -0.68 -20.08 60.57
CA GLU A 522 -0.91 -21.09 61.61
C GLU A 522 -2.08 -22.04 61.29
N GLY A 523 -1.80 -23.35 61.25
CA GLY A 523 -2.77 -24.38 61.59
C GLY A 523 -3.64 -25.00 60.49
N ARG A 524 -3.49 -24.66 59.20
CA ARG A 524 -4.22 -25.33 58.11
C ARG A 524 -3.26 -25.79 57.01
N GLY A 525 -3.14 -27.10 56.84
CA GLY A 525 -2.34 -27.68 55.76
C GLY A 525 -3.01 -27.43 54.41
N PHE A 526 -2.30 -26.80 53.48
CA PHE A 526 -2.71 -26.64 52.09
C PHE A 526 -2.09 -27.76 51.26
N ILE A 527 -2.90 -28.48 50.48
CA ILE A 527 -2.41 -29.50 49.54
C ILE A 527 -2.14 -28.78 48.22
N ALA A 528 -0.87 -28.68 47.85
CA ALA A 528 -0.43 -28.07 46.59
C ALA A 528 0.52 -29.03 45.86
N PHE A 529 0.32 -29.18 44.56
CA PHE A 529 1.08 -30.07 43.70
C PHE A 529 1.89 -29.26 42.71
N ASN A 530 3.21 -29.42 42.76
CA ASN A 530 4.11 -28.82 41.78
C ASN A 530 4.05 -29.63 40.49
N PHE A 531 4.00 -28.96 39.35
CA PHE A 531 4.04 -29.59 38.04
C PHE A 531 4.99 -28.86 37.09
N ARG A 532 5.45 -29.59 36.08
CA ARG A 532 6.20 -29.05 34.95
C ARG A 532 5.62 -29.60 33.65
N LEU A 533 5.41 -28.71 32.68
CA LEU A 533 4.98 -29.01 31.32
C LEU A 533 6.15 -28.71 30.39
N THR A 534 6.59 -29.70 29.62
CA THR A 534 7.63 -29.50 28.60
C THR A 534 7.30 -30.20 27.31
N GLY A 535 7.64 -29.59 26.17
CA GLY A 535 7.45 -30.20 24.84
C GLY A 535 6.38 -29.49 24.01
N PRO A 536 5.79 -30.17 23.02
CA PRO A 536 4.81 -29.58 22.10
C PRO A 536 3.55 -29.10 22.81
N SER A 537 2.95 -28.00 22.34
CA SER A 537 1.71 -27.47 22.97
C SER A 537 0.54 -28.45 22.91
N ARG A 538 0.51 -29.32 21.90
CA ARG A 538 -0.57 -30.30 21.66
C ARG A 538 -0.50 -31.55 22.52
N ASP A 539 0.70 -31.93 22.97
CA ASP A 539 0.93 -33.13 23.78
C ASP A 539 2.19 -32.94 24.64
N PRO A 540 2.12 -32.08 25.66
CA PRO A 540 3.27 -31.81 26.51
C PRO A 540 3.53 -32.98 27.46
N ASP A 541 4.80 -33.25 27.75
CA ASP A 541 5.19 -34.14 28.85
C ASP A 541 4.87 -33.47 30.19
N VAL A 542 4.15 -34.20 31.04
CA VAL A 542 3.65 -33.71 32.33
C VAL A 542 4.30 -34.49 33.46
N SER A 543 5.11 -33.76 34.23
CA SER A 543 5.64 -34.27 35.50
C SER A 543 4.95 -33.58 36.67
N VAL A 544 4.45 -34.36 37.62
CA VAL A 544 3.84 -33.86 38.87
C VAL A 544 4.63 -34.43 40.04
N ASN A 545 5.05 -33.56 40.95
CA ASN A 545 5.75 -33.95 42.17
C ASN A 545 4.82 -33.82 43.39
N PRO A 546 4.28 -34.94 43.91
CA PRO A 546 3.38 -34.95 45.06
C PRO A 546 4.09 -34.71 46.41
N LEU A 547 5.44 -34.75 46.46
CA LEU A 547 6.20 -34.66 47.72
C LEU A 547 6.34 -33.23 48.27
N SER A 548 5.79 -32.21 47.61
CA SER A 548 5.81 -30.83 48.10
C SER A 548 4.74 -30.53 49.17
N VAL A 549 3.95 -31.53 49.56
CA VAL A 549 2.93 -31.47 50.63
C VAL A 549 3.53 -31.43 52.05
N LEU A 550 4.85 -31.63 52.20
CA LEU A 550 5.49 -31.75 53.51
C LEU A 550 6.65 -30.77 53.71
N THR A 551 6.34 -29.53 54.06
CA THR A 551 7.22 -28.80 54.98
C THR A 551 6.43 -28.09 56.08
N PRO A 552 5.93 -28.80 57.11
CA PRO A 552 5.35 -28.16 58.27
C PRO A 552 6.44 -27.74 59.27
N GLY A 553 6.21 -26.63 59.96
CA GLY A 553 6.88 -26.28 61.23
C GLY A 553 6.68 -27.29 62.38
N ILE A 554 6.16 -28.49 62.10
CA ILE A 554 6.01 -29.61 63.03
C ILE A 554 7.37 -30.26 63.31
N LEU A 555 8.29 -30.29 62.33
CA LEU A 555 9.63 -30.84 62.54
C LEU A 555 10.49 -30.01 63.50
N ARG A 556 10.09 -28.77 63.82
CA ARG A 556 10.80 -27.94 64.81
C ARG A 556 10.45 -28.31 66.26
N ARG A 557 9.29 -28.95 66.51
CA ARG A 557 8.86 -29.32 67.87
C ARG A 557 9.30 -30.73 68.31
N LEU A 558 9.79 -31.55 67.40
CA LEU A 558 10.31 -32.90 67.70
C LEU A 558 11.79 -32.90 68.14
N PHE A 559 12.49 -31.76 68.05
CA PHE A 559 13.89 -31.60 68.46
C PHE A 559 14.11 -30.63 69.63
N ASP A 560 13.03 -30.09 70.23
CA ASP A 560 13.09 -29.10 71.32
C ASP A 560 12.41 -29.58 72.63
N GLY A 561 12.12 -30.88 72.74
CA GLY A 561 11.43 -31.48 73.89
C GLY A 561 12.21 -32.67 74.48
N GLY A 562 13.39 -32.39 75.03
CA GLY A 562 14.26 -33.38 75.68
C GLY A 562 14.69 -32.95 77.08
N ASP A 563 13.75 -32.55 77.95
CA ASP A 563 14.00 -32.51 79.39
C ASP A 563 13.88 -33.94 79.95
N GLY A 564 15.03 -34.55 80.22
CA GLY A 564 15.13 -35.81 80.97
C GLY A 564 14.89 -35.58 82.47
N PRO A 565 14.36 -36.57 83.21
CA PRO A 565 13.82 -36.36 84.55
C PRO A 565 14.90 -36.28 85.63
N THR A 566 14.66 -35.40 86.59
CA THR A 566 15.34 -35.32 87.89
C THR A 566 15.10 -36.60 88.72
N PRO A 567 16.14 -37.20 89.35
CA PRO A 567 15.95 -38.09 90.49
C PRO A 567 16.15 -37.38 91.84
N GLU A 568 15.40 -37.87 92.81
CA GLU A 568 15.26 -37.35 94.17
C GLU A 568 16.48 -37.53 95.10
N ARG A 569 16.44 -36.73 96.17
CA ARG A 569 17.47 -36.47 97.20
C ARG A 569 17.77 -37.66 98.11
N GLN A 570 18.99 -37.68 98.67
CA GLN A 570 19.24 -38.03 100.08
C GLN A 570 20.48 -37.29 100.64
N LYS A 571 20.27 -36.62 101.78
CA LYS A 571 21.27 -36.11 102.76
C LYS A 571 21.50 -37.24 103.81
N PRO A 572 22.46 -37.22 104.77
CA PRO A 572 23.38 -36.14 105.20
C PRO A 572 24.82 -36.62 105.64
N MET A 573 25.53 -35.70 106.33
CA MET A 573 26.64 -35.85 107.31
C MET A 573 28.07 -35.52 106.85
N THR A 574 28.57 -34.32 107.22
CA THR A 574 29.50 -34.01 108.34
C THR A 574 30.95 -34.32 107.93
N ARG A 575 31.89 -33.37 107.88
CA ARG A 575 32.35 -32.46 108.93
C ARG A 575 33.11 -31.28 108.33
#